data_AF-A0A7V3ULS4-F1
#
_entry.id   AF-A0A7V3ULS4-F1
#
_cell.length_a   1.000
_cell.length_b   1.000
_cell.length_c   1.000
_cell.angle_alpha   90.00
_cell.angle_beta   90.00
_cell.angle_gamma   90.00
#
_symmetry.space_group_name_H-M   'P 1'
#
loop_
_entity.id
_entity.type
_entity.pdbx_description
1 polymer ?
#
loop_
_entity_poly.entity_id
_entity_poly.type
_entity_poly.pdbx_seq_one_letter_code
_entity_poly.pdbx_strand_id
1 'polypeptide(L)'
;MKLRRSLPSLPFARSSILPLFLSVGLLLAASPPASAHVVLDPEVVREILVGIDKEFKASQEKVSSEARAEALYRLGEKVQGLVELLNQDFLAHGQSDLLAQFLVKRLETYGIKITFSEGEKRYAYDLAGFREYLNLAPNGRWAPDARFQLIARTFYETLGTDPAKLVKTDIPGLMKAVAEEEQFLKAYPQHKRVKEVEFFLAVDYYRLLKNVKDPEKLEEYQRLSREALERVADRYPGTLEAHAAKTLLEGLKNSAGN
;
A
#
# COMPACT_ATOMS: atom_id res chain seq x y z
N MET A 1 -53.94 59.73 5.64
CA MET A 1 -54.10 58.33 6.11
C MET A 1 -53.03 57.48 5.43
N LYS A 2 -52.28 56.71 6.22
CA LYS A 2 -51.00 56.05 5.90
C LYS A 2 -51.09 55.05 4.73
N LEU A 3 -50.20 55.18 3.73
CA LEU A 3 -49.78 54.08 2.85
C LEU A 3 -48.26 54.19 2.62
N ARG A 4 -47.47 53.66 3.57
CA ARG A 4 -46.06 53.33 3.35
C ARG A 4 -46.02 51.98 2.63
N ARG A 5 -45.57 51.96 1.37
CA ARG A 5 -45.19 50.73 0.68
C ARG A 5 -43.84 50.28 1.24
N SER A 6 -43.84 49.15 1.95
CA SER A 6 -42.65 48.42 2.37
C SER A 6 -42.05 47.69 1.18
N LEU A 7 -40.80 47.99 0.84
CA LEU A 7 -39.96 47.13 0.00
C LEU A 7 -39.43 45.98 0.88
N PRO A 8 -39.56 44.71 0.47
CA PRO A 8 -38.90 43.61 1.16
C PRO A 8 -37.40 43.62 0.83
N SER A 9 -36.60 43.59 1.88
CA SER A 9 -35.16 43.33 1.89
C SER A 9 -34.89 41.90 1.41
N LEU A 10 -33.98 41.76 0.45
CA LEU A 10 -33.45 40.47 0.01
C LEU A 10 -32.63 39.84 1.15
N PRO A 11 -32.90 38.59 1.57
CA PRO A 11 -32.06 37.92 2.54
C PRO A 11 -30.81 37.34 1.87
N PHE A 12 -29.67 37.67 2.48
CA PHE A 12 -28.45 36.86 2.64
C PHE A 12 -28.22 35.73 1.64
N ALA A 13 -27.19 35.94 0.81
CA ALA A 13 -26.48 34.89 0.10
C ALA A 13 -26.11 33.77 1.08
N ARG A 14 -26.72 32.60 0.88
CA ARG A 14 -26.27 31.35 1.48
C ARG A 14 -24.96 30.99 0.80
N SER A 15 -23.85 31.18 1.51
CA SER A 15 -22.57 30.57 1.15
C SER A 15 -22.72 29.06 1.27
N SER A 16 -22.99 28.42 0.13
CA SER A 16 -22.92 26.97 -0.02
C SER A 16 -21.49 26.52 0.24
N ILE A 17 -21.25 25.94 1.41
CA ILE A 17 -20.03 25.18 1.70
C ILE A 17 -20.11 23.92 0.84
N LEU A 18 -19.41 23.93 -0.30
CA LEU A 18 -19.18 22.71 -1.07
C LEU A 18 -18.30 21.76 -0.24
N PRO A 19 -18.69 20.49 -0.04
CA PRO A 19 -17.77 19.50 0.47
C PRO A 19 -16.70 19.23 -0.59
N LEU A 20 -15.45 19.55 -0.25
CA LEU A 20 -14.28 19.22 -1.06
C LEU A 20 -14.11 17.69 -1.04
N PHE A 21 -14.59 17.03 -2.09
CA PHE A 21 -14.35 15.60 -2.32
C PHE A 21 -12.87 15.40 -2.65
N LEU A 22 -12.09 14.97 -1.65
CA LEU A 22 -10.70 14.57 -1.83
C LEU A 22 -10.66 13.15 -2.41
N SER A 23 -10.78 13.06 -3.73
CA SER A 23 -10.44 11.85 -4.47
C SER A 23 -8.92 11.71 -4.43
N VAL A 24 -8.38 10.96 -3.46
CA VAL A 24 -6.98 10.51 -3.50
C VAL A 24 -6.89 9.44 -4.60
N GLY A 25 -6.86 9.92 -5.84
CA GLY A 25 -6.43 9.13 -6.99
C GLY A 25 -4.94 8.94 -6.88
N LEU A 26 -4.52 7.71 -6.58
CA LEU A 26 -3.13 7.29 -6.60
C LEU A 26 -2.63 7.34 -8.05
N LEU A 27 -2.20 8.51 -8.51
CA LEU A 27 -1.52 8.67 -9.79
C LEU A 27 -0.03 8.46 -9.58
N LEU A 28 0.42 7.25 -9.95
CA LEU A 28 1.81 6.99 -10.30
C LEU A 28 2.20 7.90 -11.47
N ALA A 29 3.00 8.93 -11.20
CA ALA A 29 3.62 9.74 -12.25
C ALA A 29 5.06 10.11 -11.89
N ALA A 30 5.93 9.11 -11.92
CA ALA A 30 7.26 9.31 -12.49
C ALA A 30 7.17 8.76 -13.91
N SER A 31 7.03 9.62 -14.91
CA SER A 31 7.05 9.20 -16.32
C SER A 31 8.50 8.88 -16.71
N PRO A 32 8.88 7.61 -16.92
CA PRO A 32 10.08 7.31 -17.68
C PRO A 32 9.80 7.64 -19.15
N PRO A 33 10.82 7.70 -20.04
CA PRO A 33 10.56 7.79 -21.47
C PRO A 33 9.62 6.65 -21.86
N ALA A 34 8.66 6.94 -22.74
CA ALA A 34 7.63 6.02 -23.22
C ALA A 34 8.20 4.62 -23.43
N SER A 35 8.09 3.80 -22.39
CA SER A 35 8.38 2.38 -22.46
C SER A 35 7.20 1.84 -23.24
N ALA A 36 7.48 1.26 -24.41
CA ALA A 36 6.51 0.52 -25.19
C ALA A 36 5.60 -0.23 -24.21
N HIS A 37 4.30 0.07 -24.24
CA HIS A 37 3.32 -0.47 -23.31
C HIS A 37 3.60 -1.97 -23.13
N VAL A 38 4.01 -2.38 -21.92
CA VAL A 38 4.23 -3.79 -21.62
C VAL A 38 2.84 -4.38 -21.51
N VAL A 39 2.32 -4.82 -22.65
CA VAL A 39 1.07 -5.56 -22.76
C VAL A 39 1.29 -6.92 -22.11
N LEU A 40 0.22 -7.55 -21.64
CA LEU A 40 0.22 -8.95 -21.25
C LEU A 40 0.46 -9.83 -22.49
N ASP A 41 1.73 -9.87 -22.89
CA ASP A 41 2.20 -10.51 -24.11
C ASP A 41 2.43 -12.01 -23.86
N PRO A 42 1.91 -12.90 -24.73
CA PRO A 42 2.01 -14.35 -24.52
C PRO A 42 3.43 -14.87 -24.35
N GLU A 43 4.42 -14.27 -25.00
CA GLU A 43 5.83 -14.64 -24.92
C GLU A 43 6.42 -14.24 -23.57
N VAL A 44 6.17 -13.00 -23.12
CA VAL A 44 6.58 -12.51 -21.79
C VAL A 44 5.96 -13.36 -20.69
N VAL A 45 4.65 -13.61 -20.80
CA VAL A 45 3.90 -14.42 -19.85
C VAL A 45 4.43 -15.85 -19.79
N ARG A 46 4.78 -16.44 -20.95
CA ARG A 46 5.36 -17.79 -21.01
C ARG A 46 6.69 -17.85 -20.29
N GLU A 47 7.57 -16.87 -20.50
CA GLU A 47 8.87 -16.81 -19.81
C GLU A 47 8.69 -16.74 -18.29
N ILE A 48 7.76 -15.89 -17.84
CA ILE A 48 7.43 -15.77 -16.41
C ILE A 48 6.92 -17.09 -15.86
N LEU A 49 5.98 -17.77 -16.54
CA LEU A 49 5.44 -19.06 -16.10
C LEU A 49 6.49 -20.17 -16.05
N VAL A 50 7.42 -20.21 -17.01
CA VAL A 50 8.56 -21.15 -16.99
C VAL A 50 9.46 -20.85 -15.79
N GLY A 51 9.71 -19.57 -15.50
CA GLY A 51 10.42 -19.15 -14.32
C GLY A 51 9.73 -19.59 -13.02
N ILE A 52 8.41 -19.40 -12.92
CA ILE A 52 7.61 -19.82 -11.76
C ILE A 52 7.67 -21.34 -11.56
N ASP A 53 7.49 -22.12 -12.63
CA ASP A 53 7.58 -23.60 -12.56
C ASP A 53 8.96 -24.06 -12.07
N LYS A 54 10.03 -23.43 -12.59
CA LYS A 54 11.41 -23.73 -12.18
C LYS A 54 11.63 -23.46 -10.70
N GLU A 55 11.29 -22.27 -10.21
CA GLU A 55 11.51 -21.90 -8.80
C GLU A 55 10.59 -22.70 -7.87
N PHE A 56 9.35 -22.99 -8.29
CA PHE A 56 8.45 -23.87 -7.55
C PHE A 56 9.06 -25.26 -7.38
N LYS A 57 9.54 -25.90 -8.45
CA LYS A 57 10.20 -27.21 -8.35
C LYS A 57 11.42 -27.18 -7.45
N ALA A 58 12.30 -26.20 -7.63
CA ALA A 58 13.48 -26.02 -6.77
C ALA A 58 13.13 -25.84 -5.28
N SER A 59 11.99 -25.21 -4.97
CA SER A 59 11.50 -25.06 -3.59
C SER A 59 10.98 -26.36 -2.95
N GLN A 60 10.64 -27.36 -3.77
CA GLN A 60 10.11 -28.66 -3.33
C GLN A 60 11.17 -29.77 -3.31
N GLU A 61 12.30 -29.56 -4.00
CA GLU A 61 13.38 -30.53 -4.04
C GLU A 61 14.06 -30.72 -2.67
N LYS A 62 14.64 -31.90 -2.45
CA LYS A 62 15.45 -32.20 -1.25
C LYS A 62 16.86 -31.61 -1.36
N VAL A 63 16.94 -30.32 -1.67
CA VAL A 63 18.17 -29.53 -1.69
C VAL A 63 18.49 -28.96 -0.31
N SER A 64 19.61 -28.24 -0.19
CA SER A 64 19.93 -27.54 1.06
C SER A 64 18.83 -26.54 1.45
N SER A 65 18.67 -26.29 2.75
CA SER A 65 17.69 -25.32 3.26
C SER A 65 17.90 -23.92 2.68
N GLU A 66 19.15 -23.55 2.39
CA GLU A 66 19.49 -22.26 1.78
C GLU A 66 19.05 -22.18 0.31
N ALA A 67 19.31 -23.22 -0.48
CA ALA A 67 18.86 -23.27 -1.87
C ALA A 67 17.33 -23.26 -1.97
N ARG A 68 16.65 -23.97 -1.04
CA ARG A 68 15.20 -23.95 -0.93
C ARG A 68 14.67 -22.56 -0.59
N ALA A 69 15.29 -21.87 0.36
CA ALA A 69 14.90 -20.50 0.73
C ALA A 69 15.09 -19.55 -0.47
N GLU A 70 16.24 -19.60 -1.15
CA GLU A 70 16.50 -18.80 -2.34
C GLU A 70 15.41 -19.00 -3.42
N ALA A 71 15.01 -20.24 -3.67
CA ALA A 71 13.95 -20.57 -4.62
C ALA A 71 12.59 -20.00 -4.20
N LEU A 72 12.23 -20.06 -2.90
CA LEU A 72 10.99 -19.47 -2.38
C LEU A 72 10.95 -17.96 -2.54
N TYR A 73 12.06 -17.28 -2.26
CA TYR A 73 12.16 -15.83 -2.47
C TYR A 73 11.96 -15.47 -3.95
N ARG A 74 12.68 -16.15 -4.86
CA ARG A 74 12.57 -15.93 -6.31
C ARG A 74 11.18 -16.25 -6.85
N LEU A 75 10.54 -17.29 -6.32
CA LEU A 75 9.15 -17.62 -6.63
C LEU A 75 8.23 -16.45 -6.25
N GLY A 76 8.37 -15.91 -5.04
CA GLY A 76 7.64 -14.74 -4.57
C GLY A 76 7.82 -13.52 -5.50
N GLU A 77 9.05 -13.20 -5.88
CA GLU A 77 9.34 -12.08 -6.80
C GLU A 77 8.69 -12.26 -8.17
N LYS A 78 8.77 -13.46 -8.75
CA LYS A 78 8.18 -13.74 -10.07
C LYS A 78 6.66 -13.64 -10.07
N VAL A 79 6.01 -14.19 -9.03
CA VAL A 79 4.55 -14.10 -8.89
C VAL A 79 4.11 -12.65 -8.68
N GLN A 80 4.83 -11.90 -7.83
CA GLN A 80 4.55 -10.48 -7.61
C GLN A 80 4.69 -9.67 -8.90
N GLY A 81 5.76 -9.88 -9.68
CA GLY A 81 5.93 -9.25 -10.98
C GLY A 81 4.82 -9.60 -11.98
N LEU A 82 4.33 -10.84 -11.97
CA LEU A 82 3.18 -11.24 -12.79
C LEU A 82 1.89 -10.52 -12.37
N VAL A 83 1.65 -10.34 -11.07
CA VAL A 83 0.50 -9.57 -10.57
C VAL A 83 0.59 -8.11 -10.96
N GLU A 84 1.79 -7.52 -10.93
CA GLU A 84 2.00 -6.15 -11.40
C GLU A 84 1.68 -6.03 -12.90
N LEU A 85 2.10 -6.99 -13.71
CA LEU A 85 1.77 -7.04 -15.14
C LEU A 85 0.25 -7.19 -15.36
N LEU A 86 -0.40 -8.09 -14.63
CA LEU A 86 -1.87 -8.26 -14.68
C LEU A 86 -2.62 -6.97 -14.32
N ASN A 87 -2.11 -6.22 -13.34
CA ASN A 87 -2.70 -4.95 -12.92
C ASN A 87 -2.47 -3.83 -13.94
N GLN A 88 -1.28 -3.78 -14.56
CA GLN A 88 -0.98 -2.82 -15.62
C GLN A 88 -1.88 -3.05 -16.84
N ASP A 89 -2.01 -4.31 -17.25
CA ASP A 89 -2.89 -4.71 -18.35
C ASP A 89 -4.36 -4.36 -18.06
N PHE A 90 -4.82 -4.68 -16.85
CA PHE A 90 -6.17 -4.31 -16.40
C PHE A 90 -6.41 -2.80 -16.49
N LEU A 91 -5.45 -1.97 -16.07
CA LEU A 91 -5.59 -0.51 -16.13
C LEU A 91 -5.63 0.00 -17.58
N ALA A 92 -4.92 -0.65 -18.50
CA ALA A 92 -4.87 -0.26 -19.90
C ALA A 92 -6.10 -0.74 -20.71
N HIS A 93 -6.62 -1.93 -20.41
CA HIS A 93 -7.56 -2.64 -21.26
C HIS A 93 -8.86 -3.10 -20.56
N GLY A 94 -8.92 -2.97 -19.23
CA GLY A 94 -10.10 -3.31 -18.43
C GLY A 94 -10.26 -4.80 -18.12
N GLN A 95 -11.43 -5.15 -17.57
CA GLN A 95 -11.75 -6.49 -17.09
C GLN A 95 -12.27 -7.40 -18.21
N SER A 96 -11.45 -7.81 -19.17
CA SER A 96 -11.93 -8.75 -20.20
C SER A 96 -10.87 -9.64 -20.82
N ASP A 97 -9.78 -9.93 -20.10
CA ASP A 97 -8.75 -10.80 -20.64
C ASP A 97 -8.90 -12.27 -20.18
N LEU A 98 -9.18 -13.15 -21.14
CA LEU A 98 -9.20 -14.60 -20.97
C LEU A 98 -7.83 -15.12 -20.51
N LEU A 99 -6.75 -14.46 -20.95
CA LEU A 99 -5.38 -14.82 -20.58
C LEU A 99 -5.13 -14.56 -19.09
N ALA A 100 -5.58 -13.43 -18.54
CA ALA A 100 -5.51 -13.16 -17.10
C ALA A 100 -6.21 -14.26 -16.27
N GLN A 101 -7.41 -14.70 -16.66
CA GLN A 101 -8.12 -15.78 -15.98
C GLN A 101 -7.39 -17.13 -16.09
N PHE A 102 -6.83 -17.42 -17.26
CA PHE A 102 -6.01 -18.61 -17.47
C PHE A 102 -4.78 -18.60 -16.56
N LEU A 103 -4.12 -17.45 -16.40
CA LEU A 103 -2.94 -17.32 -15.55
C LEU A 103 -3.26 -17.54 -14.08
N VAL A 104 -4.34 -16.95 -13.58
CA VAL A 104 -4.77 -17.19 -12.19
C VAL A 104 -5.00 -18.68 -11.96
N LYS A 105 -5.76 -19.36 -12.84
CA LYS A 105 -6.00 -20.81 -12.74
C LYS A 105 -4.71 -21.63 -12.83
N ARG A 106 -3.76 -21.22 -13.67
CA ARG A 106 -2.47 -21.91 -13.78
C ARG A 106 -1.69 -21.81 -12.47
N LEU A 107 -1.71 -20.67 -11.81
CA LEU A 107 -0.96 -20.46 -10.56
C LEU A 107 -1.55 -21.21 -9.38
N GLU A 108 -2.87 -21.43 -9.35
CA GLU A 108 -3.52 -22.29 -8.36
C GLU A 108 -2.95 -23.71 -8.37
N THR A 109 -2.46 -24.21 -9.52
CA THR A 109 -1.83 -25.54 -9.61
C THR A 109 -0.49 -25.64 -8.86
N TYR A 110 0.14 -24.51 -8.55
CA TYR A 110 1.33 -24.41 -7.68
C TYR A 110 0.97 -24.08 -6.22
N GLY A 111 -0.33 -24.06 -5.87
CA GLY A 111 -0.80 -23.60 -4.56
C GLY A 111 -0.69 -22.09 -4.35
N ILE A 112 -0.44 -21.33 -5.42
CA ILE A 112 -0.25 -19.87 -5.37
C ILE A 112 -1.60 -19.20 -5.57
N LYS A 113 -2.02 -18.39 -4.59
CA LYS A 113 -3.32 -17.72 -4.62
C LYS A 113 -3.21 -16.28 -5.11
N ILE A 114 -3.89 -15.99 -6.21
CA ILE A 114 -4.14 -14.64 -6.69
C ILE A 114 -5.65 -14.39 -6.72
N THR A 115 -6.09 -13.29 -6.13
CA THR A 115 -7.50 -12.89 -6.11
C THR A 115 -7.70 -11.56 -6.80
N PHE A 116 -8.75 -11.43 -7.60
CA PHE A 116 -9.19 -10.13 -8.10
C PHE A 116 -10.11 -9.46 -7.07
N SER A 117 -9.79 -8.22 -6.68
CA SER A 117 -10.62 -7.38 -5.82
C SER A 117 -11.48 -6.46 -6.67
N GLU A 118 -12.79 -6.72 -6.74
CA GLU A 118 -13.73 -5.88 -7.50
C GLU A 118 -13.79 -4.44 -6.98
N GLY A 119 -13.68 -4.25 -5.66
CA GLY A 119 -13.72 -2.92 -5.06
C GLY A 119 -12.44 -2.11 -5.31
N GLU A 120 -11.29 -2.78 -5.38
CA GLU A 120 -9.99 -2.14 -5.63
C GLU A 120 -9.58 -2.20 -7.11
N LYS A 121 -10.37 -2.89 -7.94
CA LYS A 121 -10.14 -3.14 -9.37
C LYS A 121 -8.71 -3.59 -9.67
N ARG A 122 -8.20 -4.54 -8.87
CA ARG A 122 -6.83 -5.07 -8.99
C ARG A 122 -6.72 -6.53 -8.55
N TYR A 123 -5.74 -7.24 -9.12
CA TYR A 123 -5.25 -8.53 -8.68
C TYR A 123 -4.33 -8.39 -7.47
N ALA A 124 -4.40 -9.39 -6.60
CA ALA A 124 -3.75 -9.44 -5.31
C ALA A 124 -3.12 -10.82 -5.08
N TYR A 125 -1.79 -10.86 -4.89
CA TYR A 125 -1.05 -12.03 -4.45
C TYR A 125 -1.05 -12.10 -2.92
N ASP A 126 -1.21 -13.30 -2.36
CA ASP A 126 -1.15 -13.56 -0.91
C ASP A 126 0.28 -13.55 -0.32
N LEU A 127 1.31 -13.36 -1.14
CA LEU A 127 2.72 -13.32 -0.73
C LEU A 127 3.24 -14.62 -0.08
N ALA A 128 2.65 -15.78 -0.38
CA ALA A 128 3.04 -17.07 0.22
C ALA A 128 4.54 -17.37 0.15
N GLY A 129 5.20 -17.13 -1.00
CA GLY A 129 6.62 -17.40 -1.20
C GLY A 129 7.52 -16.59 -0.27
N PHE A 130 7.19 -15.31 -0.03
CA PHE A 130 7.92 -14.48 0.93
C PHE A 130 7.69 -14.91 2.38
N ARG A 131 6.46 -15.31 2.73
CA ARG A 131 6.16 -15.85 4.08
C ARG A 131 6.93 -17.14 4.35
N GLU A 132 6.91 -18.07 3.40
CA GLU A 132 7.65 -19.33 3.51
C GLU A 132 9.17 -19.12 3.53
N TYR A 133 9.68 -18.19 2.72
CA TYR A 133 11.07 -17.79 2.77
C TYR A 133 11.48 -17.31 4.17
N LEU A 134 10.71 -16.40 4.78
CA LEU A 134 11.02 -15.87 6.11
C LEU A 134 10.89 -16.92 7.21
N ASN A 135 10.07 -17.95 7.03
CA ASN A 135 10.01 -19.09 7.96
C ASN A 135 11.28 -19.95 7.90
N LEU A 136 11.87 -20.14 6.72
CA LEU A 136 13.11 -20.91 6.57
C LEU A 136 14.38 -20.11 6.85
N ALA A 137 14.41 -18.84 6.44
CA ALA A 137 15.58 -17.97 6.51
C ALA A 137 15.20 -16.58 7.06
N PRO A 138 14.80 -16.48 8.35
CA PRO A 138 14.31 -15.23 8.94
C PRO A 138 15.34 -14.09 8.97
N ASN A 139 16.63 -14.45 8.90
CA ASN A 139 17.79 -13.56 8.82
C ASN A 139 18.61 -13.79 7.52
N GLY A 140 18.01 -14.44 6.51
CA GLY A 140 18.69 -14.69 5.24
C GLY A 140 18.92 -13.40 4.45
N ARG A 141 19.74 -13.49 3.39
CA ARG A 141 20.13 -12.34 2.55
C ARG A 141 18.96 -11.49 2.03
N TRP A 142 17.81 -12.11 1.76
CA TRP A 142 16.62 -11.45 1.23
C TRP A 142 15.56 -11.14 2.30
N ALA A 143 15.87 -11.35 3.59
CA ALA A 143 14.93 -11.08 4.68
C ALA A 143 14.42 -9.63 4.70
N PRO A 144 15.24 -8.59 4.44
CA PRO A 144 14.74 -7.23 4.34
C PRO A 144 13.72 -7.08 3.20
N ASP A 145 14.05 -7.51 1.98
CA ASP A 145 13.15 -7.39 0.83
C ASP A 145 11.83 -8.15 1.06
N ALA A 146 11.89 -9.39 1.56
CA ALA A 146 10.69 -10.18 1.85
C ALA A 146 9.81 -9.57 2.95
N ARG A 147 10.40 -9.03 4.02
CA ARG A 147 9.65 -8.32 5.08
C ARG A 147 8.99 -7.06 4.56
N PHE A 148 9.69 -6.30 3.72
CA PHE A 148 9.12 -5.11 3.09
C PHE A 148 7.87 -5.45 2.27
N GLN A 149 7.89 -6.55 1.51
CA GLN A 149 6.71 -6.95 0.72
C GLN A 149 5.49 -7.22 1.61
N LEU A 150 5.68 -7.88 2.75
CA LEU A 150 4.60 -8.14 3.71
C LEU A 150 4.07 -6.84 4.35
N ILE A 151 4.97 -5.95 4.79
CA ILE A 151 4.61 -4.64 5.35
C ILE A 151 3.81 -3.83 4.31
N ALA A 152 4.34 -3.69 3.10
CA ALA A 152 3.68 -2.93 2.04
C ALA A 152 2.30 -3.50 1.71
N ARG A 153 2.17 -4.84 1.68
CA ARG A 153 0.88 -5.50 1.47
C ARG A 153 -0.12 -5.13 2.57
N THR A 154 0.25 -5.29 3.83
CA THR A 154 -0.62 -4.98 4.97
C THR A 154 -1.01 -3.51 5.00
N PHE A 155 -0.06 -2.61 4.72
CA PHE A 155 -0.34 -1.18 4.63
C PHE A 155 -1.39 -0.88 3.56
N TYR A 156 -1.18 -1.30 2.30
CA TYR A 156 -2.09 -1.00 1.21
C TYR A 156 -3.42 -1.75 1.24
N GLU A 157 -3.50 -2.93 1.88
CA GLU A 157 -4.78 -3.63 2.08
C GLU A 157 -5.68 -2.93 3.10
N THR A 158 -5.08 -2.24 4.07
CA THR A 158 -5.81 -1.64 5.18
C THR A 158 -5.97 -0.13 5.06
N LEU A 159 -5.27 0.49 4.10
CA LEU A 159 -5.41 1.90 3.76
C LEU A 159 -6.65 2.11 2.87
N GLY A 160 -7.62 2.86 3.38
CA GLY A 160 -8.78 3.30 2.62
C GLY A 160 -8.53 4.61 1.85
N THR A 161 -9.58 5.11 1.19
CA THR A 161 -9.57 6.45 0.56
C THR A 161 -9.43 7.58 1.58
N ASP A 162 -9.96 7.37 2.78
CA ASP A 162 -9.76 8.23 3.94
C ASP A 162 -8.68 7.60 4.84
N PRO A 163 -7.47 8.21 4.93
CA PRO A 163 -6.41 7.71 5.78
C PRO A 163 -6.76 7.67 7.26
N ALA A 164 -7.82 8.32 7.73
CA ALA A 164 -8.24 8.23 9.14
C ALA A 164 -9.08 6.98 9.44
N LYS A 165 -9.60 6.28 8.43
CA LYS A 165 -10.50 5.13 8.64
C LYS A 165 -9.74 3.81 8.68
N LEU A 166 -10.18 2.92 9.58
CA LEU A 166 -9.72 1.54 9.60
C LEU A 166 -10.51 0.73 8.55
N VAL A 167 -9.81 0.19 7.57
CA VAL A 167 -10.37 -0.69 6.54
C VAL A 167 -9.73 -2.06 6.69
N LYS A 168 -10.54 -3.13 6.77
CA LYS A 168 -10.06 -4.52 6.89
C LYS A 168 -9.03 -4.74 8.01
N THR A 169 -9.07 -3.89 9.03
CA THR A 169 -8.18 -3.93 10.21
C THR A 169 -8.91 -3.32 11.41
N ASP A 170 -8.32 -3.50 12.58
CA ASP A 170 -8.74 -2.90 13.85
C ASP A 170 -7.52 -2.28 14.58
N ILE A 171 -7.73 -1.74 15.78
CA ILE A 171 -6.63 -1.12 16.56
C ILE A 171 -5.50 -2.12 16.86
N PRO A 172 -5.77 -3.34 17.39
CA PRO A 172 -4.72 -4.34 17.59
C PRO A 172 -3.94 -4.69 16.31
N GLY A 173 -4.63 -4.87 15.18
CA GLY A 173 -4.01 -5.14 13.89
C GLY A 173 -3.09 -4.00 13.43
N LEU A 174 -3.54 -2.76 13.60
CA LEU A 174 -2.75 -1.58 13.29
C LEU A 174 -1.53 -1.42 14.20
N MET A 175 -1.67 -1.69 15.50
CA MET A 175 -0.53 -1.69 16.43
C MET A 175 0.51 -2.75 16.07
N LYS A 176 0.08 -3.91 15.57
CA LYS A 176 0.98 -4.95 15.07
C LYS A 176 1.74 -4.47 13.82
N ALA A 177 1.07 -3.81 12.88
CA ALA A 177 1.71 -3.24 11.69
C ALA A 177 2.79 -2.22 12.07
N VAL A 178 2.47 -1.29 12.97
CA VAL A 178 3.43 -0.32 13.53
C VAL A 178 4.65 -1.03 14.13
N ALA A 179 4.45 -2.06 14.95
CA ALA A 179 5.57 -2.80 15.55
C ALA A 179 6.46 -3.49 14.49
N GLU A 180 5.88 -4.01 13.41
CA GLU A 180 6.63 -4.61 12.30
C GLU A 180 7.44 -3.55 11.52
N GLU A 181 6.88 -2.37 11.29
CA GLU A 181 7.54 -1.24 10.64
C GLU A 181 8.70 -0.69 11.48
N GLU A 182 8.49 -0.48 12.78
CA GLU A 182 9.53 -0.06 13.71
C GLU A 182 10.68 -1.07 13.76
N GLN A 183 10.34 -2.36 13.84
CA GLN A 183 11.35 -3.42 13.82
C GLN A 183 12.14 -3.41 12.51
N PHE A 184 11.47 -3.20 11.37
CA PHE A 184 12.12 -3.10 10.07
C PHE A 184 13.11 -1.93 10.02
N LEU A 185 12.67 -0.73 10.43
CA LEU A 185 13.51 0.47 10.40
C LEU A 185 14.71 0.37 11.34
N LYS A 186 14.53 -0.29 12.50
CA LYS A 186 15.62 -0.57 13.44
C LYS A 186 16.61 -1.60 12.90
N ALA A 187 16.13 -2.68 12.28
CA ALA A 187 16.97 -3.77 11.79
C ALA A 187 17.70 -3.39 10.49
N TYR A 188 17.10 -2.56 9.64
CA TYR A 188 17.58 -2.29 8.29
C TYR A 188 17.62 -0.79 7.94
N PRO A 189 18.33 0.05 8.71
CA PRO A 189 18.30 1.51 8.56
C PRO A 189 18.91 2.04 7.25
N GLN A 190 19.62 1.20 6.49
CA GLN A 190 20.22 1.53 5.20
C GLN A 190 19.53 0.86 4.02
N HIS A 191 18.39 0.18 4.24
CA HIS A 191 17.69 -0.50 3.16
C HIS A 191 17.09 0.50 2.17
N LYS A 192 17.09 0.16 0.89
CA LYS A 192 16.57 1.01 -0.21
C LYS A 192 15.11 1.44 -0.02
N ARG A 193 14.34 0.72 0.80
CA ARG A 193 12.92 0.94 1.10
C ARG A 193 12.64 1.63 2.45
N VAL A 194 13.67 2.15 3.13
CA VAL A 194 13.50 2.82 4.42
C VAL A 194 12.55 4.00 4.32
N LYS A 195 12.64 4.79 3.24
CA LYS A 195 11.74 5.93 2.99
C LYS A 195 10.27 5.51 3.02
N GLU A 196 9.94 4.46 2.27
CA GLU A 196 8.57 3.95 2.16
C GLU A 196 8.05 3.45 3.51
N VAL A 197 8.87 2.73 4.28
CA VAL A 197 8.47 2.23 5.61
C VAL A 197 8.37 3.38 6.63
N GLU A 198 9.23 4.40 6.57
CA GLU A 198 9.08 5.61 7.41
C GLU A 198 7.76 6.34 7.11
N PHE A 199 7.35 6.37 5.84
CA PHE A 199 6.06 6.94 5.46
C PHE A 199 4.88 6.08 5.96
N PHE A 200 4.94 4.76 5.81
CA PHE A 200 3.88 3.86 6.32
C PHE A 200 3.70 4.04 7.83
N LEU A 201 4.79 4.04 8.59
CA LEU A 201 4.79 4.27 10.03
C LEU A 201 4.18 5.63 10.42
N ALA A 202 4.51 6.69 9.68
CA ALA A 202 3.94 8.01 9.94
C ALA A 202 2.41 8.04 9.74
N VAL A 203 1.92 7.37 8.69
CA VAL A 203 0.49 7.24 8.39
C VAL A 203 -0.20 6.34 9.40
N ASP A 204 0.42 5.24 9.83
CA ASP A 204 -0.16 4.32 10.79
C ASP A 204 -0.22 4.91 12.21
N TYR A 205 0.74 5.75 12.59
CA TYR A 205 0.62 6.60 13.78
C TYR A 205 -0.53 7.60 13.68
N TYR A 206 -0.71 8.24 12.52
CA TYR A 206 -1.86 9.11 12.29
C TYR A 206 -3.18 8.34 12.42
N ARG A 207 -3.25 7.12 11.88
CA ARG A 207 -4.42 6.23 11.98
C ARG A 207 -4.70 5.84 13.43
N LEU A 208 -3.68 5.51 14.21
CA LEU A 208 -3.84 5.21 15.64
C LEU A 208 -4.38 6.42 16.39
N LEU A 209 -3.78 7.59 16.21
CA LEU A 209 -4.26 8.85 16.81
C LEU A 209 -5.76 9.10 16.53
N LYS A 210 -6.23 8.83 15.31
CA LYS A 210 -7.63 9.07 14.93
C LYS A 210 -8.63 8.06 15.49
N ASN A 211 -8.18 6.90 15.96
CA ASN A 211 -9.08 5.80 16.31
C ASN A 211 -8.91 5.28 17.76
N VAL A 212 -7.82 5.60 18.44
CA VAL A 212 -7.67 5.32 19.88
C VAL A 212 -8.55 6.26 20.71
N LYS A 213 -9.02 5.76 21.86
CA LYS A 213 -9.92 6.51 22.77
C LYS A 213 -9.27 6.85 24.12
N ASP A 214 -8.15 6.20 24.42
CA ASP A 214 -7.41 6.38 25.66
C ASP A 214 -6.66 7.73 25.62
N PRO A 215 -6.93 8.67 26.55
CA PRO A 215 -6.28 9.98 26.57
C PRO A 215 -4.76 9.94 26.59
N GLU A 216 -4.16 9.01 27.34
CA GLU A 216 -2.69 8.92 27.43
C GLU A 216 -2.11 8.51 26.07
N LYS A 217 -2.75 7.54 25.41
CA LYS A 217 -2.36 7.11 24.06
C LYS A 217 -2.63 8.16 23.00
N LEU A 218 -3.66 9.00 23.17
CA LEU A 218 -3.94 10.09 22.25
C LEU A 218 -2.78 11.09 22.23
N GLU A 219 -2.29 11.52 23.40
CA GLU A 219 -1.13 12.42 23.48
C GLU A 219 0.13 11.77 22.89
N GLU A 220 0.37 10.50 23.20
CA GLU A 220 1.50 9.74 22.66
C GLU A 220 1.46 9.68 21.13
N TYR A 221 0.34 9.22 20.54
CA TYR A 221 0.21 9.10 19.10
C TYR A 221 0.11 10.45 18.39
N GLN A 222 -0.35 11.50 19.07
CA GLN A 222 -0.29 12.86 18.54
C GLN A 222 1.16 13.30 18.34
N ARG A 223 2.01 13.05 19.34
CA ARG A 223 3.44 13.35 19.27
C ARG A 223 4.12 12.49 18.20
N LEU A 224 3.95 11.16 18.26
CA LEU A 224 4.58 10.22 17.32
C LEU A 224 4.18 10.49 15.87
N SER A 225 2.88 10.69 15.61
CA SER A 225 2.38 11.01 14.26
C SER A 225 2.98 12.31 13.73
N ARG A 226 2.97 13.38 14.55
CA ARG A 226 3.54 14.67 14.15
C ARG A 226 5.02 14.55 13.81
N GLU A 227 5.81 13.99 14.73
CA GLU A 227 7.26 13.85 14.55
C GLU A 227 7.61 13.00 13.31
N ALA A 228 6.87 11.90 13.09
CA ALA A 228 7.11 11.02 11.95
C ALA A 228 6.72 11.68 10.62
N LEU A 229 5.58 12.38 10.55
CA LEU A 229 5.16 13.09 9.34
C LEU A 229 6.09 14.26 9.01
N GLU A 230 6.52 15.04 10.01
CA GLU A 230 7.50 16.13 9.84
C GLU A 230 8.82 15.56 9.32
N ARG A 231 9.31 14.47 9.92
CA ARG A 231 10.53 13.79 9.46
C ARG A 231 10.44 13.35 7.99
N VAL A 232 9.33 12.75 7.57
CA VAL A 232 9.14 12.33 6.17
C VAL A 232 9.11 13.55 5.25
N ALA A 233 8.39 14.61 5.63
CA ALA A 233 8.28 15.84 4.85
C ALA A 233 9.63 16.55 4.66
N ASP A 234 10.48 16.54 5.69
CA ASP A 234 11.77 17.24 5.70
C ASP A 234 12.89 16.41 5.06
N ARG A 235 12.91 15.10 5.29
CA ARG A 235 13.98 14.20 4.80
C ARG A 235 13.83 13.86 3.32
N TYR A 236 12.60 13.87 2.80
CA TYR A 236 12.31 13.46 1.43
C TYR A 236 11.56 14.54 0.62
N PRO A 237 12.08 15.77 0.54
CA PRO A 237 11.38 16.87 -0.11
C PRO A 237 11.13 16.59 -1.60
N GLY A 238 9.96 17.00 -2.08
CA GLY A 238 9.55 16.82 -3.49
C GLY A 238 9.04 15.43 -3.85
N THR A 239 8.94 14.51 -2.88
CA THR A 239 8.34 13.20 -3.07
C THR A 239 6.83 13.20 -2.80
N LEU A 240 6.11 12.24 -3.36
CA LEU A 240 4.68 12.06 -3.08
C LEU A 240 4.43 11.79 -1.59
N GLU A 241 5.29 11.02 -0.95
CA GLU A 241 5.23 10.73 0.48
C GLU A 241 5.35 12.02 1.32
N ALA A 242 6.27 12.93 0.97
CA ALA A 242 6.40 14.22 1.64
C ALA A 242 5.18 15.13 1.41
N HIS A 243 4.60 15.12 0.20
CA HIS A 243 3.36 15.87 -0.06
C HIS A 243 2.19 15.33 0.75
N ALA A 244 2.00 14.01 0.78
CA ALA A 244 0.97 13.36 1.60
C ALA A 244 1.17 13.65 3.09
N ALA A 245 2.41 13.58 3.58
CA ALA A 245 2.72 13.89 4.98
C ALA A 245 2.36 15.33 5.36
N LYS A 246 2.64 16.30 4.49
CA LYS A 246 2.25 17.71 4.69
C LYS A 246 0.73 17.88 4.76
N THR A 247 -0.02 17.23 3.87
CA THR A 247 -1.49 17.26 3.91
C THR A 247 -2.04 16.70 5.22
N LEU A 248 -1.48 15.60 5.72
CA LEU A 248 -1.88 15.02 7.01
C LEU A 248 -1.55 15.95 8.19
N LEU A 249 -0.38 16.60 8.17
CA LEU A 249 0.02 17.60 9.19
C LEU A 249 -0.93 18.80 9.22
N GLU A 250 -1.38 19.28 8.08
CA GLU A 250 -2.41 20.33 7.99
C GLU A 250 -3.73 19.87 8.62
N GLY A 251 -4.14 18.63 8.34
CA GLY A 251 -5.32 18.01 8.96
C GLY A 251 -5.23 17.94 10.49
N LEU A 252 -4.03 17.68 11.04
CA LEU A 252 -3.79 17.70 12.49
C LEU A 252 -3.94 19.10 13.09
N LYS A 253 -3.43 20.14 12.42
CA LYS A 253 -3.55 21.54 12.89
C LYS A 253 -5.00 22.00 12.94
N ASN A 254 -5.77 21.68 11.90
CA ASN A 254 -7.18 22.07 11.80
C ASN A 254 -8.08 21.33 12.80
N SER A 255 -7.66 20.17 13.30
CA SER A 255 -8.40 19.41 14.32
C SER A 255 -8.20 19.96 15.74
N ALA A 256 -7.15 20.75 15.99
CA ALA A 256 -6.82 21.30 17.32
C ALA A 256 -7.38 22.72 17.56
N GLY A 257 -8.00 23.33 16.54
CA GLY A 257 -8.59 24.68 16.60
C GLY A 257 -10.12 24.71 16.76
N ASN A 258 -10.75 23.54 16.93
CA ASN A 258 -12.17 23.36 17.25
C ASN A 258 -12.31 22.68 18.62
#